data_AF-A0A820S014-F1
#
_entry.id   AF-A0A820S014-F1
#
_cell.length_a   1.000
_cell.length_b   1.000
_cell.length_c   1.000
_cell.angle_alpha   90.00
_cell.angle_beta   90.00
_cell.angle_gamma   90.00
#
_symmetry.space_group_name_H-M   'P 1'
#
loop_
_entity.id
_entity.type
_entity.pdbx_description
1 polymer ?
#
loop_
_entity_poly.entity_id
_entity_poly.type
_entity_poly.pdbx_seq_one_letter_code
_entity_poly.pdbx_strand_id
1 'polypeptide(L)' 'MQTRLNSLQNPSKPCTDVKRLICKINKDCGYGCQIHHVMHCFHIAYALGRPMILFS' A
#
# COMPACT_ATOMS: atom_id res chain seq x y z
N MET A 1 -9.15 11.77 -7.64
CA MET A 1 -8.00 11.09 -7.02
C MET A 1 -8.45 9.96 -6.08
N GLN A 2 -9.17 10.25 -5.00
CA GLN A 2 -9.58 9.27 -4.00
C GLN A 2 -10.34 8.06 -4.57
N THR A 3 -11.25 8.26 -5.53
CA THR A 3 -11.97 7.16 -6.20
C THR A 3 -11.04 6.15 -6.88
N ARG A 4 -9.94 6.63 -7.47
CA ARG A 4 -8.95 5.76 -8.13
C ARG A 4 -8.10 4.99 -7.13
N LEU A 5 -7.77 5.61 -5.99
CA LEU A 5 -7.09 4.92 -4.90
C LEU A 5 -7.99 3.84 -4.30
N ASN A 6 -9.28 4.15 -4.16
CA ASN A 6 -10.26 3.19 -3.66
C ASN A 6 -10.43 1.99 -4.60
N SER A 7 -10.52 2.21 -5.92
CA SER A 7 -10.62 1.11 -6.88
C SER A 7 -9.33 0.29 -6.98
N LEU A 8 -8.16 0.92 -6.80
CA LEU A 8 -6.88 0.22 -6.77
C LEU A 8 -6.75 -0.69 -5.54
N GLN A 9 -7.14 -0.19 -4.37
CA GLN A 9 -7.05 -0.93 -3.11
C GLN A 9 -8.12 -2.02 -2.97
N ASN A 10 -9.23 -1.90 -3.70
CA ASN A 10 -10.35 -2.83 -3.67
C ASN A 10 -10.58 -3.44 -5.06
N PRO A 11 -9.73 -4.40 -5.49
CA PRO A 11 -9.85 -5.04 -6.79
C PRO A 11 -11.13 -5.86 -6.89
N SER A 12 -11.70 -5.98 -8.10
CA SER A 12 -12.86 -6.83 -8.38
C SER A 12 -12.53 -8.32 -8.42
N LYS A 13 -11.25 -8.67 -8.57
CA LYS A 13 -10.75 -10.05 -8.51
C LYS A 13 -10.56 -10.47 -7.05
N PRO A 14 -10.64 -11.79 -6.74
CA PRO A 14 -10.27 -12.30 -5.42
C PRO A 14 -8.88 -11.81 -4.99
N CYS A 15 -8.74 -11.45 -3.71
CA CYS A 15 -7.49 -10.88 -3.16
C CYS A 15 -6.30 -11.86 -3.25
N THR A 16 -6.57 -13.16 -3.38
CA THR A 16 -5.55 -14.20 -3.61
C THR A 16 -4.92 -14.14 -4.99
N ASP A 17 -5.62 -13.58 -5.97
CA ASP A 17 -5.28 -13.66 -7.40
C ASP A 17 -4.63 -12.36 -7.91
N VAL A 18 -4.50 -11.35 -7.04
CA VAL A 18 -3.92 -10.06 -7.37
C VAL A 18 -2.47 -9.97 -6.94
N LYS A 19 -1.64 -9.41 -7.82
CA LYS A 19 -0.28 -9.02 -7.45
C LYS A 19 -0.35 -7.83 -6.49
N ARG A 20 0.18 -8.01 -5.28
CA ARG A 20 0.14 -7.03 -4.19
C ARG A 20 1.52 -6.53 -3.81
N LEU A 21 1.59 -5.30 -3.29
CA LEU A 21 2.79 -4.76 -2.67
C LEU A 21 2.65 -4.91 -1.14
N ILE A 22 3.65 -5.48 -0.50
CA ILE A 22 3.69 -5.62 0.95
C ILE A 22 4.58 -4.51 1.53
N CYS A 23 4.04 -3.72 2.46
CA CYS A 23 4.78 -2.71 3.21
C CYS A 23 4.81 -3.10 4.68
N LYS A 24 5.97 -3.05 5.33
CA LYS A 24 6.12 -3.32 6.77
C LYS A 24 6.31 -2.02 7.52
N ILE A 25 5.45 -1.71 8.49
CA ILE A 25 5.49 -0.40 9.19
C ILE A 25 6.57 -0.31 10.27
N ASN A 26 7.01 -1.45 10.81
CA ASN A 26 7.97 -1.53 11.94
C ASN A 26 9.41 -1.25 11.51
N LYS A 27 9.65 -0.03 11.00
CA LYS A 27 10.98 0.51 10.85
C LYS A 27 11.44 1.08 12.20
N ASP A 28 12.70 0.86 12.57
CA ASP A 28 13.29 1.34 13.83
C ASP A 28 13.45 2.87 13.83
N CYS A 29 12.33 3.58 13.95
CA CYS A 29 12.24 5.03 13.99
C CYS A 29 10.89 5.49 14.58
N GLY A 30 10.77 6.78 14.89
CA GLY A 30 9.54 7.37 15.42
C GLY A 30 8.36 7.39 14.43
N TYR A 31 7.17 7.69 14.94
CA TYR A 31 5.90 7.65 14.20
C TYR A 31 5.93 8.37 12.84
N GLY A 32 6.46 9.59 12.78
CA GLY A 32 6.51 10.36 11.53
C GLY A 32 7.35 9.68 10.44
N CYS A 33 8.43 9.01 10.82
CA CYS A 33 9.25 8.23 9.89
C CYS A 33 8.49 6.99 9.38
N GLN A 34 7.71 6.34 10.23
CA GLN A 34 6.88 5.20 9.84
C GLN A 34 5.77 5.61 8.86
N ILE A 35 5.06 6.70 9.12
CA ILE A 35 4.01 7.20 8.21
C ILE A 35 4.60 7.61 6.86
N HIS A 36 5.77 8.26 6.83
CA HIS A 36 6.45 8.55 5.57
C HIS A 36 6.85 7.27 4.82
N HIS A 37 7.28 6.21 5.53
CA HIS A 37 7.56 4.92 4.92
C HIS A 37 6.29 4.30 4.29
N VAL A 38 5.17 4.30 5.02
CA VAL A 38 3.87 3.84 4.52
C VAL A 38 3.44 4.63 3.28
N MET A 39 3.57 5.97 3.32
CA MET A 39 3.22 6.82 2.19
C MET A 39 4.11 6.54 0.97
N HIS A 40 5.39 6.31 1.18
CA HIS A 40 6.32 5.94 0.12
C HIS A 40 5.95 4.59 -0.52
N CYS A 41 5.68 3.56 0.30
CA CYS A 41 5.15 2.28 -0.18
C CYS A 41 3.86 2.46 -0.98
N PHE A 42 2.94 3.32 -0.50
CA PHE A 42 1.65 3.55 -1.13
C PHE A 42 1.78 4.26 -2.48
N HIS A 43 2.68 5.24 -2.60
CA HIS A 43 3.03 5.85 -3.88
C HIS A 43 3.59 4.84 -4.87
N ILE A 44 4.49 3.95 -4.44
CA ILE A 44 5.02 2.88 -5.30
C ILE A 44 3.92 1.90 -5.70
N ALA A 45 3.06 1.49 -4.76
CA ALA A 45 1.93 0.60 -5.05
C ALA A 45 0.99 1.20 -6.11
N TYR A 46 0.71 2.50 -6.02
CA TYR A 46 -0.05 3.24 -7.02
C TYR A 46 0.63 3.27 -8.39
N ALA A 47 1.94 3.57 -8.45
CA ALA A 47 2.70 3.57 -9.70
C ALA A 47 2.74 2.18 -10.35
N LEU A 48 2.77 1.11 -9.55
CA LEU A 48 2.78 -0.28 -10.03
C LEU A 48 1.38 -0.83 -10.36
N GLY A 49 0.31 -0.10 -10.06
CA GLY A 49 -1.06 -0.59 -10.21
C GLY A 49 -1.35 -1.81 -9.33
N ARG A 50 -0.80 -1.84 -8.11
CA ARG A 50 -0.95 -2.95 -7.16
C ARG A 50 -1.64 -2.46 -5.88
N PRO A 51 -2.61 -3.19 -5.32
CA PRO A 51 -3.07 -2.92 -3.97
C PRO A 51 -1.92 -3.13 -2.97
N MET A 52 -1.81 -2.20 -2.02
CA MET A 52 -0.88 -2.31 -0.90
C MET A 52 -1.51 -3.08 0.25
N ILE A 53 -0.75 -4.01 0.83
CA ILE A 53 -1.03 -4.62 2.14
C ILE A 53 -0.03 -4.06 3.14
N LEU A 54 -0.55 -3.48 4.22
CA LEU A 54 0.23 -2.98 5.33
C LEU A 54 0.36 -4.07 6.39
N PHE A 55 1.59 -4.46 6.71
CA PHE A 55 1.92 -5.38 7.80
C PHE A 55 2.56 -4.61 8.95
N SER A 56 2.08 -4.89 10.15
CA SER A 56 2.63 -4.45 11.43
C SER A 56 3.13 -5.62 12.25
#